data_AF-A0A916GZC3-F1
#
_entry.id   AF-A0A916GZC3-F1
#
_cell.length_a   1.000
_cell.length_b   1.000
_cell.length_c   1.000
_cell.angle_alpha   90.00
_cell.angle_beta   90.00
_cell.angle_gamma   90.00
#
_symmetry.space_group_name_H-M   'P 1'
#
loop_
_entity.id
_entity.type
_entity.pdbx_description
1 polymer ?
#
loop_
_entity_poly.entity_id
_entity_poly.type
_entity_poly.pdbx_seq_one_letter_code
_entity_poly.pdbx_strand_id
1 'polypeptide(L)' 'MTTRPARRADFRAADGGKTAVYMVRWVNTRGDKGPWSEVATATVAA' A
#
# COMPACT_ATOMS: atom_id res chain seq x y z
N MET A 1 13.73 15.31 4.79
CA MET A 1 12.44 14.68 4.45
C MET A 1 12.46 13.26 5.01
N THR A 2 11.76 13.01 6.12
CA THR A 2 11.77 11.67 6.74
C THR A 2 10.66 10.84 6.12
N THR A 3 11.00 10.02 5.13
CA THR A 3 10.04 9.08 4.52
C THR A 3 9.81 7.93 5.50
N ARG A 4 8.54 7.59 5.77
CA ARG A 4 8.22 6.40 6.56
C ARG A 4 8.71 5.13 5.85
N PRO A 5 8.98 4.03 6.59
CA PRO A 5 9.42 2.78 5.98
C PRO A 5 8.46 2.32 4.88
N ALA A 6 9.03 1.84 3.77
CA ALA A 6 8.24 1.31 2.66
C ALA A 6 7.42 0.09 3.13
N ARG A 7 6.13 0.07 2.77
CA ARG A 7 5.31 -1.13 2.92
C ARG A 7 5.46 -1.99 1.66
N ARG A 8 5.86 -3.25 1.83
CA ARG A 8 5.83 -4.26 0.76
C ARG A 8 4.55 -5.10 0.87
N ALA A 9 4.02 -5.47 -0.28
CA ALA A 9 2.94 -6.43 -0.42
C ALA A 9 3.44 -7.59 -1.28
N ASP A 10 3.29 -8.80 -0.77
CA ASP A 10 3.66 -10.02 -1.49
C ASP A 10 2.44 -10.55 -2.25
N PHE A 11 2.67 -11.09 -3.44
CA PHE A 11 1.63 -11.63 -4.32
C PHE A 11 1.92 -13.09 -4.66
N ARG A 12 0.86 -13.87 -4.87
CA ARG A 12 1.01 -15.25 -5.37
C ARG A 12 1.30 -15.19 -6.87
N ALA A 13 1.97 -16.19 -7.41
CA ALA A 13 2.21 -16.30 -8.86
C ALA A 13 0.90 -16.24 -9.67
N ALA A 14 -0.19 -16.82 -9.15
CA ALA A 14 -1.52 -16.78 -9.78
C ALA A 14 -2.15 -15.36 -9.86
N ASP A 15 -1.53 -14.36 -9.24
CA ASP A 15 -1.95 -12.96 -9.32
C ASP A 15 -1.19 -12.16 -10.38
N GLY A 16 -0.24 -12.78 -11.09
CA GLY A 16 0.52 -12.15 -12.17
C GLY A 16 -0.38 -11.48 -13.22
N GLY A 17 0.00 -10.26 -13.63
CA GLY A 17 -0.74 -9.45 -14.59
C GLY A 17 -1.93 -8.68 -14.02
N LYS A 18 -2.34 -8.92 -12.76
CA LYS A 18 -3.37 -8.11 -12.11
C LYS A 18 -2.82 -6.75 -11.67
N THR A 19 -3.66 -5.72 -11.69
CA THR A 19 -3.34 -4.40 -11.12
C THR A 19 -3.67 -4.39 -9.64
N ALA A 20 -2.66 -4.16 -8.80
CA ALA A 20 -2.83 -3.88 -7.39
C ALA A 20 -3.05 -2.37 -7.18
N VAL A 21 -4.00 -2.02 -6.32
CA VAL A 21 -4.38 -0.64 -5.98
C VAL A 21 -4.30 -0.48 -4.48
N TYR A 22 -3.54 0.51 -3.99
CA TYR A 22 -3.32 0.74 -2.58
C TYR A 22 -3.52 2.20 -2.19
N MET A 23 -4.09 2.39 -1.00
CA MET A 23 -4.04 3.65 -0.25
C MET A 23 -3.57 3.33 1.17
N VAL A 24 -2.77 4.21 1.75
CA VAL A 24 -2.27 4.07 3.12
C VAL A 24 -2.69 5.26 3.97
N ARG A 25 -2.81 5.07 5.28
CA ARG A 25 -3.04 6.15 6.25
C ARG A 25 -2.32 5.85 7.54
N TRP A 26 -2.09 6.89 8.34
CA TRP A 26 -1.58 6.68 9.69
C TRP A 26 -2.72 6.34 10.65
N VAL A 27 -2.37 5.54 11.67
CA VAL A 27 -3.21 5.28 12.85
C VAL A 27 -2.37 5.61 14.07
N ASN A 28 -2.88 6.44 14.98
CA ASN A 28 -2.15 6.76 16.21
C ASN A 28 -2.34 5.67 17.29
N THR A 29 -1.69 5.85 18.44
CA THR A 29 -1.79 4.90 19.57
C THR A 29 -3.17 4.84 20.22
N ARG A 30 -4.07 5.78 19.90
CA ARG A 30 -5.47 5.81 20.36
C ARG A 30 -6.43 5.22 19.33
N GLY A 31 -5.94 4.82 18.15
CA GLY A 31 -6.73 4.28 17.07
C GLY A 31 -7.32 5.32 16.10
N ASP A 32 -7.05 6.62 16.31
CA ASP A 32 -7.48 7.66 15.38
C ASP A 32 -6.78 7.50 14.04
N LYS A 33 -7.52 7.77 12.97
CA LYS A 33 -7.09 7.57 11.60
C LYS A 33 -6.87 8.91 10.90
N GLY A 34 -5.70 9.06 10.30
CA GLY A 34 -5.42 10.18 9.41
C GLY A 34 -6.15 10.09 8.07
N PRO A 35 -5.98 11.13 7.23
CA PRO A 35 -6.42 11.06 5.84
C PRO A 35 -5.71 9.94 5.09
N TRP A 36 -6.36 9.45 4.06
CA TRP A 36 -5.75 8.53 3.10
C TRP A 36 -4.70 9.25 2.26
N SER A 37 -3.67 8.50 1.85
CA SER A 37 -2.76 8.90 0.78
C SER A 37 -3.50 9.01 -0.55
N GLU A 38 -2.81 9.53 -1.55
CA GLU A 38 -3.18 9.30 -2.94
C GLU A 38 -3.22 7.80 -3.26
N VAL A 39 -3.94 7.45 -4.32
CA VAL A 39 -4.03 6.10 -4.85
C VAL A 39 -2.71 5.74 -5.53
N ALA A 40 -2.10 4.65 -5.10
CA ALA A 40 -0.95 4.05 -5.78
C ALA A 40 -1.39 2.78 -6.52
N THR A 41 -0.92 2.61 -7.75
CA THR A 41 -1.21 1.42 -8.57
C THR A 41 0.07 0.79 -9.09
N ALA A 42 0.11 -0.55 -9.13
CA ALA A 42 1.18 -1.30 -9.76
C ALA A 42 0.66 -2.62 -10.33
N THR A 43 1.27 -3.11 -11.41
CA THR A 43 0.95 -4.43 -11.96
C THR A 43 1.80 -5.49 -11.27
N VAL A 44 1.18 -6.59 -10.84
CA VAL A 44 1.88 -7.74 -10.26
C VAL A 44 2.67 -8.44 -11.37
N ALA A 45 3.96 -8.70 -11.12
CA ALA A 45 4.81 -9.43 -12.05
C ALA A 45 4.28 -10.86 -12.27
N ALA A 46 4.34 -11.34 -13.52
CA ALA A 46 3.99 -12.70 -13.92
C ALA A 46 5.22 -13.63 -13.89
#